data_AF-A0A1Y2T6J7-F1
#
_entry.id   AF-A0A1Y2T6J7-F1
#
_cell.length_a   1.000
_cell.length_b   1.000
_cell.length_c   1.000
_cell.angle_alpha   90.00
_cell.angle_beta   90.00
_cell.angle_gamma   90.00
#
_symmetry.space_group_name_H-M   'P 1'
#
loop_
_entity.id
_entity.type
_entity.pdbx_description
1 polymer ?
#
loop_
_entity_poly.entity_id
_entity_poly.type
_entity_poly.pdbx_seq_one_letter_code
_entity_poly.pdbx_strand_id
1 'polypeptide(L)'
;MEMLQLVVAALMGGLAAYLAQQGIAVFNDGLRPLLPEFLEGRMNRRELALTSFALCFGLVIGFGIPFSLTSQIILIHSVFLATDIIGTSSPNKWLAAGLGAAWGVLLTIGLQALVDLFALLPVNFLDALGQVSSPITAAFAVFPALAVALHHGWKKGAITFALQMLARQIVVRVNPIQFGTASINLNAEGTALVIGMILLLVFAAREKAEVTADASLAAVFSDRVQRIKKNVLVLSIMGALVAAAANLGVVAGDPISLGLAAEGNIVDAGIAALARGIGFVPLVATTAVATGVYGPVGMTFVFAAGFF
;
A
#
# COMPACT_ATOMS: atom_id res chain seq x y z
N MET A 1 9.45 22.01 6.75
CA MET A 1 9.34 20.63 7.27
C MET A 1 9.63 20.62 8.75
N GLU A 2 8.78 19.99 9.53
CA GLU A 2 8.97 19.86 10.97
C GLU A 2 9.98 18.77 11.29
N MET A 3 10.82 18.98 12.31
CA MET A 3 11.81 18.00 12.75
C MET A 3 11.19 16.62 13.04
N LEU A 4 9.95 16.61 13.54
CA LEU A 4 9.20 15.39 13.82
C LEU A 4 8.92 14.56 12.56
N GLN A 5 8.54 15.19 11.44
CA GLN A 5 8.28 14.50 10.17
C GLN A 5 9.54 13.76 9.68
N LEU A 6 10.70 14.40 9.81
CA LEU A 6 12.00 13.82 9.45
C LEU A 6 12.37 12.62 10.34
N VAL A 7 12.18 12.75 11.66
CA VAL A 7 12.46 11.64 12.58
C VAL A 7 11.53 10.46 12.29
N VAL A 8 10.23 10.70 12.10
CA VAL A 8 9.27 9.65 11.78
C VAL A 8 9.60 8.98 10.44
N ALA A 9 9.94 9.75 9.41
CA ALA A 9 10.35 9.21 8.12
C ALA A 9 11.62 8.36 8.22
N ALA A 10 12.61 8.80 9.00
CA ALA A 10 13.84 8.06 9.25
C ALA A 10 13.57 6.73 9.97
N LEU A 11 12.79 6.76 11.05
CA LEU A 11 12.45 5.56 11.83
C LEU A 11 11.62 4.58 10.99
N MET A 12 10.65 5.07 10.22
CA MET A 12 9.82 4.28 9.34
C MET A 12 10.64 3.61 8.23
N GLY A 13 11.47 4.37 7.51
CA GLY A 13 12.32 3.82 6.45
C GLY A 13 13.37 2.84 6.98
N GLY A 14 13.99 3.16 8.11
CA GLY A 14 15.00 2.32 8.74
C GLY A 14 14.43 1.00 9.28
N LEU A 15 13.28 1.06 9.96
CA LEU A 15 12.62 -0.14 10.46
C LEU A 15 12.11 -1.03 9.32
N ALA A 16 11.55 -0.45 8.25
CA ALA A 16 11.12 -1.20 7.09
C ALA A 16 12.28 -1.96 6.42
N ALA A 17 13.42 -1.28 6.20
CA ALA A 17 14.60 -1.93 5.63
C ALA A 17 15.20 -3.00 6.57
N TYR A 18 15.18 -2.78 7.88
CA TYR A 18 15.55 -3.79 8.87
C TYR A 18 14.67 -5.03 8.78
N LEU A 19 13.34 -4.85 8.71
CA LEU A 19 12.38 -5.94 8.63
C LEU A 19 12.52 -6.74 7.32
N ALA A 20 12.74 -6.05 6.19
CA ALA A 20 12.99 -6.67 4.90
C ALA A 20 14.29 -7.49 4.90
N GLN A 21 15.36 -6.95 5.49
CA GLN A 21 16.64 -7.65 5.60
C GLN A 21 16.54 -8.90 6.46
N GLN A 22 15.75 -8.87 7.53
CA GLN A 22 15.50 -10.04 8.39
C GLN A 22 14.47 -11.03 7.80
N GLY A 23 13.83 -10.71 6.68
CA GLY A 23 12.73 -11.51 6.12
C GLY A 23 11.57 -11.64 7.11
N ILE A 24 11.29 -10.58 7.87
CA ILE A 24 10.16 -10.50 8.80
C ILE A 24 8.97 -9.87 8.10
N ALA A 25 9.21 -8.77 7.37
CA ALA A 25 8.19 -8.11 6.57
C ALA A 25 8.79 -7.54 5.29
N VAL A 26 8.01 -7.61 4.20
CA VAL A 26 8.30 -6.91 2.94
C VAL A 26 7.00 -6.29 2.43
N PHE A 27 7.12 -5.14 1.79
CA PHE A 27 5.97 -4.40 1.30
C PHE A 27 5.48 -4.93 -0.05
N ASN A 28 6.39 -5.28 -0.96
CA ASN A 28 6.04 -5.79 -2.27
C ASN A 28 5.35 -7.15 -2.17
N ASP A 29 4.09 -7.20 -2.56
CA ASP A 29 3.29 -8.42 -2.53
C ASP A 29 3.80 -9.50 -3.50
N GLY A 30 4.44 -9.12 -4.61
CA GLY A 30 5.09 -10.07 -5.54
C GLY A 30 6.39 -10.65 -4.99
N LEU A 31 7.05 -9.93 -4.08
CA LEU A 31 8.28 -10.40 -3.42
C LEU A 31 7.97 -11.36 -2.28
N ARG A 32 6.88 -11.13 -1.52
CA ARG A 32 6.50 -11.92 -0.33
C ARG A 32 6.47 -13.44 -0.58
N PRO A 33 5.85 -13.97 -1.66
CA PRO A 33 5.86 -15.39 -2.00
C PRO A 33 7.24 -16.01 -2.26
N LEU A 34 8.26 -15.18 -2.56
CA LEU A 34 9.61 -15.64 -2.88
C LEU A 34 10.53 -15.68 -1.66
N LEU A 35 10.19 -14.98 -0.58
CA LEU A 35 11.00 -14.99 0.64
C LEU A 35 11.19 -16.39 1.25
N PRO A 36 10.19 -17.31 1.26
CA PRO A 36 10.39 -18.68 1.73
C PRO A 36 11.55 -19.39 1.04
N GLU A 37 11.73 -19.19 -0.27
CA GLU A 37 12.86 -19.78 -1.02
C GLU A 37 14.20 -19.33 -0.46
N PHE A 38 14.33 -18.06 -0.10
CA PHE A 38 15.54 -17.55 0.56
C PHE A 38 15.67 -18.05 2.00
N LEU A 39 14.58 -18.01 2.77
CA LEU A 39 14.58 -18.36 4.20
C LEU A 39 14.84 -19.85 4.45
N GLU A 40 14.53 -20.69 3.47
CA GLU A 40 14.76 -22.14 3.51
C GLU A 40 16.04 -22.55 2.77
N GLY A 41 16.82 -21.58 2.27
CA GLY A 41 18.13 -21.82 1.65
C GLY A 41 18.09 -22.32 0.20
N ARG A 42 16.94 -22.26 -0.47
CA ARG A 42 16.80 -22.58 -1.90
C ARG A 42 17.20 -21.44 -2.83
N MET A 43 17.23 -20.21 -2.32
CA MET A 43 17.61 -19.00 -3.05
C MET A 43 18.70 -18.23 -2.30
N ASN A 44 19.68 -17.72 -3.03
CA ASN A 44 20.78 -16.95 -2.45
C ASN A 44 20.38 -15.47 -2.25
N ARG A 45 21.05 -14.74 -1.34
CA ARG A 45 20.74 -13.32 -1.10
C ARG A 45 20.86 -12.47 -2.36
N ARG A 46 21.87 -12.74 -3.21
CA ARG A 46 22.09 -12.01 -4.47
C ARG A 46 20.92 -12.19 -5.44
N GLU A 47 20.39 -13.40 -5.57
CA GLU A 47 19.23 -13.69 -6.40
C GLU A 47 18.01 -12.95 -5.88
N LEU A 48 17.75 -13.03 -4.58
CA LEU A 48 16.64 -12.31 -3.96
C LEU A 48 16.75 -10.79 -4.10
N ALA A 49 17.96 -10.23 -3.98
CA ALA A 49 18.21 -8.80 -4.17
C ALA A 49 17.90 -8.36 -5.62
N LEU A 50 18.33 -9.15 -6.62
CA LEU A 50 18.05 -8.87 -8.03
C LEU A 50 16.54 -8.97 -8.32
N THR A 51 15.86 -9.98 -7.78
CA THR A 51 14.41 -10.12 -7.93
C THR A 51 13.66 -8.98 -7.24
N SER A 52 14.07 -8.61 -6.02
CA SER A 52 13.52 -7.46 -5.31
C SER A 52 13.69 -6.18 -6.11
N PHE A 53 14.88 -5.93 -6.67
CA PHE A 53 15.14 -4.78 -7.53
C PHE A 53 14.20 -4.77 -8.74
N ALA A 54 14.10 -5.88 -9.47
CA ALA A 54 13.25 -5.99 -10.66
C ALA A 54 11.76 -5.73 -10.36
N LEU A 55 11.25 -6.26 -9.25
CA LEU A 55 9.85 -6.11 -8.86
C LEU A 55 9.52 -4.73 -8.28
N CYS A 56 10.47 -4.07 -7.62
CA CYS A 56 10.23 -2.83 -6.89
C CYS A 56 10.59 -1.57 -7.69
N PHE A 57 11.67 -1.59 -8.47
CA PHE A 57 12.24 -0.39 -9.09
C PHE A 57 11.24 0.35 -10.00
N GLY A 58 10.58 -0.40 -10.89
CA GLY A 58 9.59 0.18 -11.82
C GLY A 58 8.41 0.82 -11.08
N LEU A 59 7.99 0.24 -9.96
CA LEU A 59 6.91 0.78 -9.13
C LEU A 59 7.35 2.00 -8.30
N VAL A 60 8.61 2.09 -7.87
CA VAL A 60 9.12 3.30 -7.19
C VAL A 60 9.14 4.48 -8.17
N ILE A 61 9.76 4.30 -9.33
CA ILE A 61 9.98 5.38 -10.30
C ILE A 61 8.71 5.69 -11.11
N GLY A 62 7.91 4.68 -11.46
CA GLY A 62 6.74 4.84 -12.31
C GLY A 62 5.41 5.06 -11.58
N PHE A 63 5.35 4.79 -10.26
CA PHE A 63 4.12 4.91 -9.49
C PHE A 63 4.32 5.69 -8.19
N GLY A 64 5.26 5.29 -7.33
CA GLY A 64 5.53 5.96 -6.05
C GLY A 64 5.84 7.45 -6.20
N ILE A 65 6.99 7.75 -6.80
CA ILE A 65 7.50 9.13 -6.91
C ILE A 65 6.56 10.03 -7.71
N PRO A 66 6.03 9.62 -8.88
CA PRO A 66 5.11 10.45 -9.65
C PRO A 66 3.90 10.94 -8.86
N PHE A 67 3.20 10.03 -8.16
CA PHE A 67 2.06 10.41 -7.31
C PHE A 67 2.46 11.29 -6.12
N SER A 68 3.68 11.09 -5.62
CA SER A 68 4.19 11.89 -4.51
C SER A 68 4.44 13.34 -4.94
N LEU A 69 4.98 13.54 -6.15
CA LEU A 69 5.27 14.87 -6.69
C LEU A 69 4.02 15.69 -6.95
N THR A 70 2.93 15.03 -7.34
CA THR A 70 1.71 15.69 -7.78
C THR A 70 0.81 16.09 -6.62
N SER A 71 0.94 15.39 -5.47
CA SER A 71 0.14 15.62 -4.26
C SER A 71 0.90 16.32 -3.14
N GLN A 72 2.23 16.43 -3.26
CA GLN A 72 3.13 16.88 -2.18
C GLN A 72 3.09 16.01 -0.91
N ILE A 73 2.40 14.86 -0.94
CA ILE A 73 2.37 13.83 0.11
C ILE A 73 3.08 12.60 -0.43
N ILE A 74 3.94 11.95 0.35
CA ILE A 74 4.68 10.78 -0.14
C ILE A 74 3.74 9.58 -0.24
N LEU A 75 3.59 9.02 -1.44
CA LEU A 75 2.95 7.72 -1.58
C LEU A 75 3.85 6.66 -0.92
N ILE A 76 3.31 5.85 0.01
CA ILE A 76 4.12 4.92 0.82
C ILE A 76 4.97 3.96 -0.01
N HIS A 77 4.52 3.66 -1.23
CA HIS A 77 5.23 2.83 -2.22
C HIS A 77 6.64 3.37 -2.52
N SER A 78 6.85 4.68 -2.53
CA SER A 78 8.16 5.32 -2.70
C SER A 78 9.14 4.95 -1.60
N VAL A 79 8.65 4.81 -0.37
CA VAL A 79 9.48 4.45 0.79
C VAL A 79 9.67 2.94 0.81
N PHE A 80 8.59 2.17 0.87
CA PHE A 80 8.70 0.77 1.25
C PHE A 80 9.20 -0.17 0.16
N LEU A 81 8.90 0.10 -1.10
CA LEU A 81 9.48 -0.68 -2.20
C LEU A 81 10.99 -0.45 -2.30
N ALA A 82 11.45 0.78 -2.06
CA ALA A 82 12.88 1.06 -1.99
C ALA A 82 13.53 0.41 -0.76
N THR A 83 12.87 0.42 0.40
CA THR A 83 13.39 -0.28 1.59
C THR A 83 13.39 -1.80 1.44
N ASP A 84 12.51 -2.38 0.62
CA ASP A 84 12.58 -3.80 0.26
C ASP A 84 13.84 -4.09 -0.56
N ILE A 85 14.18 -3.23 -1.53
CA ILE A 85 15.44 -3.33 -2.29
C ILE A 85 16.64 -3.18 -1.36
N ILE A 86 16.68 -2.10 -0.56
CA ILE A 86 17.78 -1.82 0.38
C ILE A 86 17.92 -2.97 1.37
N GLY A 87 16.81 -3.42 1.94
CA GLY A 87 16.75 -4.51 2.90
C GLY A 87 17.30 -5.78 2.31
N THR A 88 16.72 -6.29 1.22
CA THR A 88 17.16 -7.56 0.60
C THR A 88 18.57 -7.54 0.03
N SER A 89 19.06 -6.37 -0.40
CA SER A 89 20.41 -6.20 -0.96
C SER A 89 21.48 -6.01 0.10
N SER A 90 21.10 -5.69 1.34
CA SER A 90 22.06 -5.41 2.40
C SER A 90 22.71 -6.70 2.93
N PRO A 91 23.98 -6.67 3.36
CA PRO A 91 24.63 -7.79 4.05
C PRO A 91 24.28 -7.85 5.54
N ASN A 92 23.92 -6.73 6.17
CA ASN A 92 23.64 -6.63 7.61
C ASN A 92 22.38 -5.81 7.89
N LYS A 93 21.60 -6.23 8.89
CA LYS A 93 20.37 -5.58 9.36
C LYS A 93 20.56 -4.13 9.81
N TRP A 94 21.71 -3.78 10.41
CA TRP A 94 21.98 -2.42 10.85
C TRP A 94 22.35 -1.49 9.69
N LEU A 95 23.06 -2.02 8.69
CA LEU A 95 23.34 -1.27 7.46
C LEU A 95 22.04 -1.03 6.69
N ALA A 96 21.18 -2.05 6.57
CA ALA A 96 19.85 -1.91 6.00
C ALA A 96 19.05 -0.81 6.72
N ALA A 97 19.04 -0.83 8.05
CA ALA A 97 18.34 0.17 8.85
C ALA A 97 18.89 1.60 8.62
N GLY A 98 20.21 1.76 8.60
CA GLY A 98 20.83 3.07 8.34
C GLY A 98 20.52 3.61 6.94
N LEU A 99 20.63 2.76 5.92
CA LEU A 99 20.31 3.13 4.53
C LEU A 99 18.82 3.39 4.33
N GLY A 100 17.95 2.60 4.97
CA GLY A 100 16.51 2.82 4.97
C GLY A 100 16.11 4.13 5.65
N ALA A 101 16.78 4.47 6.77
CA ALA A 101 16.54 5.73 7.47
C ALA A 101 17.00 6.93 6.64
N ALA A 102 18.19 6.83 6.03
CA ALA A 102 18.69 7.82 5.09
C ALA A 102 17.74 7.99 3.90
N TRP A 103 17.19 6.91 3.35
CA TRP A 103 16.21 6.97 2.26
C TRP A 103 14.91 7.66 2.67
N GLY A 104 14.37 7.34 3.86
CA GLY A 104 13.17 8.00 4.39
C GLY A 104 13.35 9.51 4.49
N VAL A 105 14.46 9.96 5.09
CA VAL A 105 14.82 11.39 5.20
C VAL A 105 15.04 12.01 3.83
N LEU A 106 15.78 11.34 2.95
CA LEU A 106 16.10 11.82 1.62
C LEU A 106 14.85 12.01 0.78
N LEU A 107 13.86 11.11 0.86
CA LEU A 107 12.58 11.31 0.18
C LEU A 107 11.81 12.49 0.75
N THR A 108 11.74 12.66 2.06
CA THR A 108 10.99 13.77 2.65
C THR A 108 11.60 15.12 2.29
N ILE A 109 12.93 15.27 2.34
CA ILE A 109 13.61 16.51 1.94
C ILE A 109 13.64 16.67 0.42
N GLY A 110 13.97 15.58 -0.27
CA GLY A 110 14.23 15.56 -1.70
C GLY A 110 12.97 15.78 -2.52
N LEU A 111 11.79 15.36 -2.05
CA LEU A 111 10.54 15.61 -2.76
C LEU A 111 10.28 17.11 -2.93
N GLN A 112 10.40 17.89 -1.86
CA GLN A 112 10.21 19.34 -1.93
C GLN A 112 11.27 20.00 -2.80
N ALA A 113 12.54 19.64 -2.62
CA ALA A 113 13.63 20.18 -3.43
C ALA A 113 13.45 19.88 -4.94
N LEU A 114 12.92 18.70 -5.27
CA LEU A 114 12.64 18.31 -6.65
C LEU A 114 11.46 19.11 -7.23
N VAL A 115 10.40 19.31 -6.44
CA VAL A 115 9.24 20.16 -6.83
C VAL A 115 9.69 21.59 -7.07
N ASP A 116 10.48 22.17 -6.17
CA ASP A 116 11.00 23.54 -6.29
C ASP A 116 11.93 23.68 -7.52
N LEU A 117 12.77 22.68 -7.78
CA LEU A 117 13.63 22.65 -8.96
C LEU A 117 12.79 22.59 -10.25
N PHE A 118 11.73 21.80 -10.27
CA PHE A 118 10.85 21.69 -11.44
C PHE A 118 10.02 22.95 -11.67
N ALA A 119 9.69 23.71 -10.62
CA ALA A 119 9.04 25.01 -10.75
C ALA A 119 9.93 26.06 -11.45
N LEU A 120 11.25 25.87 -11.48
CA LEU A 120 12.19 26.73 -12.21
C LEU A 120 12.26 26.42 -13.71
N LEU A 121 11.74 25.28 -14.17
CA LEU A 121 11.75 24.94 -15.58
C LEU A 121 10.71 25.79 -16.34
N PRO A 122 11.03 26.24 -17.57
CA PRO A 122 10.12 27.05 -18.37
C PRO A 122 8.85 26.31 -18.82
N VAL A 123 8.82 24.98 -18.67
CA VAL A 123 7.68 24.12 -19.00
C VAL A 123 7.30 23.32 -17.76
N ASN A 124 6.04 23.42 -17.35
CA ASN A 124 5.51 22.66 -16.21
C ASN A 124 5.21 21.22 -16.65
N PHE A 125 6.11 20.29 -16.30
CA PHE A 125 5.93 18.86 -16.52
C PHE A 125 5.14 18.18 -15.39
N LEU A 126 5.03 18.82 -14.22
CA LEU A 126 4.37 18.24 -13.05
C LEU A 126 2.86 18.12 -13.27
N ASP A 127 2.24 19.08 -13.96
CA ASP A 127 0.81 19.00 -14.28
C ASP A 127 0.50 17.82 -15.21
N ALA A 128 1.32 17.64 -16.26
CA ALA A 128 1.18 16.52 -17.19
C ALA A 128 1.47 15.17 -16.52
N LEU A 129 2.48 15.12 -15.64
CA LEU A 129 2.76 13.95 -14.81
C LEU A 129 1.60 13.65 -13.83
N GLY A 130 1.00 14.70 -13.29
CA GLY A 130 -0.23 14.63 -12.48
C GLY A 130 -1.38 14.01 -13.22
N GLN A 131 -1.55 14.29 -14.52
CA GLN A 131 -2.62 13.66 -15.30
C GLN A 131 -2.47 12.14 -15.45
N VAL A 132 -1.26 11.58 -15.29
CA VAL A 132 -1.05 10.11 -15.29
C VAL A 132 -1.75 9.46 -14.08
N SER A 133 -1.95 10.20 -12.99
CA SER A 133 -2.64 9.71 -11.79
C SER A 133 -4.11 9.38 -12.04
N SER A 134 -4.78 10.13 -12.92
CA SER A 134 -6.22 10.00 -13.19
C SER A 134 -6.62 8.62 -13.76
N PRO A 135 -6.04 8.14 -14.88
CA PRO A 135 -6.37 6.82 -15.41
C PRO A 135 -5.94 5.69 -14.47
N ILE A 136 -4.86 5.87 -13.70
CA ILE A 136 -4.42 4.89 -12.70
C ILE A 136 -5.45 4.80 -11.56
N THR A 137 -5.94 5.93 -11.07
CA THR A 137 -6.94 6.00 -9.99
C THR A 137 -8.26 5.38 -10.43
N ALA A 138 -8.71 5.69 -11.66
CA ALA A 138 -9.90 5.07 -12.25
C ALA A 138 -9.72 3.55 -12.45
N ALA A 139 -8.56 3.10 -12.93
CA ALA A 139 -8.27 1.67 -13.06
C ALA A 139 -8.23 0.97 -11.69
N PHE A 140 -7.69 1.65 -10.66
CA PHE A 140 -7.63 1.14 -9.31
C PHE A 140 -9.02 0.98 -8.68
N ALA A 141 -9.94 1.91 -8.94
CA ALA A 141 -11.33 1.79 -8.51
C ALA A 141 -12.05 0.55 -9.08
N VAL A 142 -11.60 0.07 -10.25
CA VAL A 142 -12.15 -1.11 -10.93
C VAL A 142 -11.54 -2.42 -10.42
N PHE A 143 -10.45 -2.37 -9.67
CA PHE A 143 -9.69 -3.53 -9.20
C PHE A 143 -10.53 -4.63 -8.51
N PRO A 144 -11.54 -4.31 -7.66
CA PRO A 144 -12.34 -5.34 -7.03
C PRO A 144 -13.12 -6.19 -8.03
N ALA A 145 -13.64 -5.58 -9.10
CA ALA A 145 -14.34 -6.32 -10.15
C ALA A 145 -13.40 -7.26 -10.92
N LEU A 146 -12.16 -6.84 -11.16
CA LEU A 146 -11.14 -7.69 -11.78
C LEU A 146 -10.79 -8.87 -10.88
N ALA A 147 -10.58 -8.64 -9.58
CA ALA A 147 -10.33 -9.70 -8.61
C ALA A 147 -11.49 -10.70 -8.55
N VAL A 148 -12.74 -10.23 -8.54
CA VAL A 148 -13.92 -11.11 -8.60
C VAL A 148 -13.97 -11.89 -9.91
N ALA A 149 -13.61 -11.28 -11.04
CA ALA A 149 -13.57 -11.97 -12.34
C ALA A 149 -12.53 -13.11 -12.35
N LEU A 150 -11.36 -12.86 -11.78
CA LEU A 150 -10.24 -13.80 -11.72
C LEU A 150 -10.50 -14.96 -10.74
N HIS A 151 -11.06 -14.67 -9.56
CA HIS A 151 -11.23 -15.68 -8.51
C HIS A 151 -12.60 -16.36 -8.51
N HIS A 152 -13.67 -15.65 -8.87
CA HIS A 152 -15.04 -16.16 -8.77
C HIS A 152 -15.75 -16.27 -10.14
N GLY A 153 -15.03 -15.99 -11.22
CA GLY A 153 -15.47 -16.16 -12.59
C GLY A 153 -16.03 -14.89 -13.25
N TRP A 154 -15.92 -14.84 -14.57
CA TRP A 154 -16.23 -13.68 -15.40
C TRP A 154 -17.62 -13.07 -15.15
N LYS A 155 -18.66 -13.89 -14.96
CA LYS A 155 -20.03 -13.40 -14.75
C LYS A 155 -20.16 -12.55 -13.48
N LYS A 156 -19.60 -13.02 -12.35
CA LYS A 156 -19.62 -12.28 -11.09
C LYS A 156 -18.76 -11.01 -11.18
N GLY A 157 -17.63 -11.11 -11.89
CA GLY A 157 -16.78 -9.96 -12.19
C GLY A 157 -17.52 -8.87 -12.97
N ALA A 158 -18.24 -9.25 -14.03
CA ALA A 158 -19.03 -8.33 -14.85
C ALA A 158 -20.17 -7.66 -14.05
N ILE A 159 -20.85 -8.40 -13.18
CA ILE A 159 -21.88 -7.82 -12.28
C ILE A 159 -21.24 -6.82 -11.32
N THR A 160 -20.10 -7.17 -10.72
CA THR A 160 -19.35 -6.27 -9.82
C THR A 160 -18.94 -5.00 -10.55
N PHE A 161 -18.44 -5.14 -11.78
CA PHE A 161 -18.08 -4.02 -12.63
C PHE A 161 -19.28 -3.11 -12.95
N ALA A 162 -20.41 -3.69 -13.32
CA ALA A 162 -21.62 -2.91 -13.62
C ALA A 162 -22.08 -2.12 -12.39
N LEU A 163 -22.15 -2.75 -11.22
CA LEU A 163 -22.63 -2.12 -10.00
C LEU A 163 -21.67 -1.03 -9.48
N GLN A 164 -20.36 -1.26 -9.49
CA GLN A 164 -19.39 -0.23 -9.07
C GLN A 164 -19.41 0.98 -10.02
N MET A 165 -19.54 0.76 -11.33
CA MET A 165 -19.58 1.84 -12.33
C MET A 165 -20.90 2.61 -12.26
N LEU A 166 -22.02 1.94 -11.98
CA LEU A 166 -23.29 2.60 -11.71
C LEU A 166 -23.21 3.48 -10.46
N ALA A 167 -22.62 2.98 -9.37
CA ALA A 167 -22.41 3.76 -8.16
C ALA A 167 -21.56 5.01 -8.43
N ARG A 168 -20.44 4.84 -9.16
CA ARG A 168 -19.59 5.95 -9.62
C ARG A 168 -20.40 7.00 -10.38
N GLN A 169 -21.19 6.57 -11.36
CA GLN A 169 -21.96 7.49 -12.22
C GLN A 169 -23.06 8.22 -11.44
N ILE A 170 -23.69 7.55 -10.47
CA ILE A 170 -24.65 8.18 -9.56
C ILE A 170 -23.96 9.28 -8.76
N VAL A 171 -22.79 9.01 -8.16
CA VAL A 171 -22.05 10.01 -7.39
C VAL A 171 -21.65 11.21 -8.24
N VAL A 172 -21.13 11.00 -9.45
CA VAL A 172 -20.79 12.09 -10.38
C VAL A 172 -22.02 12.94 -10.72
N ARG A 173 -23.20 12.33 -10.84
CA ARG A 173 -24.44 13.02 -11.19
C ARG A 173 -25.05 13.80 -10.01
N VAL A 174 -24.87 13.30 -8.80
CA VAL A 174 -25.55 13.74 -7.58
C VAL A 174 -24.70 14.72 -6.76
N ASN A 175 -23.38 14.72 -6.93
CA ASN A 175 -22.50 15.71 -6.31
C ASN A 175 -22.63 17.11 -6.94
N PRO A 176 -22.47 18.19 -6.13
CA PRO A 176 -22.37 18.19 -4.66
C PRO A 176 -23.73 17.94 -4.00
N ILE A 177 -23.76 17.10 -2.95
CA ILE A 177 -24.96 16.87 -2.16
C ILE A 177 -25.08 17.99 -1.12
N GLN A 178 -26.09 18.83 -1.27
CA GLN A 178 -26.36 19.93 -0.35
C GLN A 178 -27.21 19.43 0.83
N PHE A 179 -26.65 19.43 2.04
CA PHE A 179 -27.36 19.21 3.29
C PHE A 179 -27.42 20.53 4.09
N GLY A 180 -28.47 21.32 3.85
CA GLY A 180 -28.62 22.63 4.49
C GLY A 180 -27.50 23.59 4.08
N THR A 181 -26.64 23.98 5.02
CA THR A 181 -25.45 24.82 4.77
C THR A 181 -24.18 24.03 4.49
N ALA A 182 -24.21 22.69 4.57
CA ALA A 182 -23.05 21.83 4.34
C ALA A 182 -23.12 21.18 2.95
N SER A 183 -22.07 21.34 2.15
CA SER A 183 -21.90 20.64 0.88
C SER A 183 -21.04 19.39 1.07
N ILE A 184 -21.59 18.21 0.80
CA ILE A 184 -20.86 16.94 0.81
C ILE A 184 -20.49 16.58 -0.62
N ASN A 185 -19.19 16.49 -0.90
CA ASN A 185 -18.65 16.02 -2.17
C ASN A 185 -18.09 14.62 -1.99
N LEU A 186 -18.84 13.61 -2.42
CA LEU A 186 -18.38 12.23 -2.34
C LEU A 186 -17.31 11.95 -3.40
N ASN A 187 -16.22 11.28 -3.06
CA ASN A 187 -15.27 10.84 -4.09
C ASN A 187 -15.89 9.73 -4.95
N ALA A 188 -16.02 9.98 -6.26
CA ALA A 188 -16.63 9.02 -7.18
C ALA A 188 -15.84 7.71 -7.28
N GLU A 189 -14.51 7.79 -7.37
CA GLU A 189 -13.62 6.62 -7.46
C GLU A 189 -13.58 5.85 -6.13
N GLY A 190 -13.50 6.56 -5.00
CA GLY A 190 -13.56 5.98 -3.67
C GLY A 190 -14.87 5.25 -3.41
N THR A 191 -16.01 5.82 -3.83
CA THR A 191 -17.32 5.17 -3.71
C THR A 191 -17.40 3.91 -4.56
N ALA A 192 -16.91 3.97 -5.80
CA ALA A 192 -16.86 2.82 -6.70
C ALA A 192 -16.02 1.69 -6.08
N LEU A 193 -14.84 2.03 -5.54
CA LEU A 193 -13.95 1.10 -4.85
C LEU A 193 -14.67 0.43 -3.66
N VAL A 194 -15.34 1.21 -2.80
CA VAL A 194 -16.09 0.67 -1.64
C VAL A 194 -17.15 -0.34 -2.08
N ILE A 195 -17.98 0.01 -3.07
CA ILE A 195 -19.03 -0.88 -3.59
C ILE A 195 -18.40 -2.17 -4.15
N GLY A 196 -17.35 -2.03 -4.95
CA GLY A 196 -16.62 -3.16 -5.50
C GLY A 196 -16.05 -4.07 -4.41
N MET A 197 -15.49 -3.48 -3.34
CA MET A 197 -14.94 -4.24 -2.22
C MET A 197 -16.01 -5.00 -1.45
N ILE A 198 -17.17 -4.40 -1.19
CA ILE A 198 -18.30 -5.07 -0.53
C ILE A 198 -18.73 -6.30 -1.34
N LEU A 199 -18.87 -6.17 -2.65
CA LEU A 199 -19.26 -7.27 -3.53
C LEU A 199 -18.21 -8.39 -3.54
N LEU A 200 -16.92 -8.03 -3.58
CA LEU A 200 -15.82 -8.98 -3.47
C LEU A 200 -15.93 -9.79 -2.18
N LEU A 201 -16.13 -9.13 -1.03
CA LEU A 201 -16.28 -9.83 0.25
C LEU A 201 -17.51 -10.72 0.29
N VAL A 202 -18.63 -10.28 -0.26
CA VAL A 202 -19.86 -11.09 -0.34
C VAL A 202 -19.64 -12.34 -1.18
N PHE A 203 -18.91 -12.24 -2.30
CA PHE A 203 -18.61 -13.41 -3.12
C PHE A 203 -17.60 -14.35 -2.45
N ALA A 204 -16.55 -13.80 -1.83
CA ALA A 204 -15.57 -14.57 -1.08
C ALA A 204 -16.20 -15.32 0.10
N ALA A 205 -17.08 -14.66 0.87
CA ALA A 205 -17.77 -15.28 2.01
C ALA A 205 -18.77 -16.38 1.61
N ARG A 206 -19.21 -16.41 0.36
CA ARG A 206 -20.15 -17.42 -0.17
C ARG A 206 -19.45 -18.63 -0.78
N GLU A 207 -18.13 -18.61 -0.91
CA GLU A 207 -17.39 -19.81 -1.29
C GLU A 207 -17.39 -20.82 -0.15
N LYS A 208 -17.89 -22.03 -0.45
CA LYS A 208 -17.73 -23.16 0.46
C LYS A 208 -16.30 -23.65 0.32
N ALA A 209 -15.51 -23.52 1.37
CA ALA A 209 -14.19 -24.13 1.41
C ALA A 209 -14.37 -25.65 1.56
N GLU A 210 -13.99 -26.44 0.56
CA GLU A 210 -13.65 -27.84 0.77
C GLU A 210 -12.28 -27.87 1.45
N VAL A 211 -12.27 -27.87 2.79
CA VAL A 211 -11.04 -27.97 3.57
C VAL A 211 -10.80 -29.44 3.91
N THR A 212 -10.10 -30.16 3.05
CA THR A 212 -9.34 -31.34 3.46
C THR A 212 -7.91 -30.87 3.76
N ALA A 213 -7.68 -30.37 4.97
CA ALA A 213 -6.33 -30.03 5.40
C ALA A 213 -5.63 -31.30 5.91
N ASP A 214 -4.67 -31.82 5.14
CA ASP A 214 -3.72 -32.80 5.66
C ASP A 214 -2.93 -32.20 6.83
N ALA A 215 -2.65 -33.00 7.86
CA ALA A 215 -1.97 -32.55 9.08
C ALA A 215 -0.57 -31.92 8.81
N SER A 216 0.08 -32.30 7.70
CA SER A 216 1.35 -31.72 7.26
C SER A 216 1.23 -30.27 6.81
N LEU A 217 0.16 -29.93 6.07
CA LEU A 217 -0.08 -28.57 5.57
C LEU A 217 -0.43 -27.63 6.74
N ALA A 218 -1.22 -28.13 7.70
CA ALA A 218 -1.55 -27.40 8.92
C ALA A 218 -0.31 -27.09 9.76
N ALA A 219 0.64 -28.03 9.86
CA ALA A 219 1.91 -27.82 10.57
C ALA A 219 2.77 -26.74 9.90
N VAL A 220 2.89 -26.76 8.56
CA VAL A 220 3.65 -25.74 7.80
C VAL A 220 3.08 -24.34 8.07
N PHE A 221 1.76 -24.15 7.99
CA PHE A 221 1.15 -22.85 8.27
C PHE A 221 1.29 -22.42 9.74
N SER A 222 1.25 -23.36 10.68
CA SER A 222 1.47 -23.07 12.10
C SER A 222 2.85 -22.45 12.35
N ASP A 223 3.91 -23.03 11.77
CA ASP A 223 5.28 -22.52 11.93
C ASP A 223 5.44 -21.12 11.34
N ARG A 224 4.83 -20.86 10.17
CA ARG A 224 4.81 -19.53 9.55
C ARG A 224 4.07 -18.49 10.39
N VAL A 225 2.91 -18.87 10.95
CA VAL A 225 2.15 -17.99 11.84
C VAL A 225 2.92 -17.73 13.14
N GLN A 226 3.59 -18.72 13.71
CA GLN A 226 4.42 -18.55 14.91
C GLN A 226 5.58 -17.58 14.67
N ARG A 227 6.22 -17.65 13.50
CA ARG A 227 7.26 -16.70 13.11
C ARG A 227 6.74 -15.26 13.07
N ILE A 228 5.54 -15.04 12.56
CA ILE A 228 4.89 -13.71 12.58
C ILE A 228 4.59 -13.30 14.02
N LYS A 229 3.97 -14.18 14.81
CA LYS A 229 3.61 -13.93 16.22
C LYS A 229 4.83 -13.52 17.06
N LYS A 230 5.97 -14.16 16.86
CA LYS A 230 7.23 -13.83 17.54
C LYS A 230 7.69 -12.38 17.29
N ASN A 231 7.31 -11.79 16.15
CA ASN A 231 7.68 -10.44 15.75
C ASN A 231 6.54 -9.42 15.89
N VAL A 232 5.41 -9.79 16.50
CA VAL A 232 4.23 -8.91 16.63
C VAL A 232 4.56 -7.55 17.22
N LEU A 233 5.40 -7.50 18.26
CA LEU A 233 5.76 -6.22 18.88
C LEU A 233 6.44 -5.27 17.88
N VAL A 234 7.41 -5.76 17.10
CA VAL A 234 8.12 -4.94 16.12
C VAL A 234 7.21 -4.55 14.96
N LEU A 235 6.31 -5.45 14.54
CA LEU A 235 5.30 -5.17 13.51
C LEU A 235 4.28 -4.12 13.99
N SER A 236 3.88 -4.15 15.26
CA SER A 236 3.01 -3.14 15.86
C SER A 236 3.71 -1.77 15.94
N ILE A 237 4.99 -1.72 16.28
CA ILE A 237 5.79 -0.47 16.27
C ILE A 237 5.87 0.07 14.84
N MET A 238 6.09 -0.79 13.84
CA MET A 238 6.09 -0.39 12.43
C MET A 238 4.74 0.21 12.03
N GLY A 239 3.63 -0.44 12.40
CA GLY A 239 2.28 0.07 12.14
C GLY A 239 2.00 1.41 12.82
N ALA A 240 2.48 1.60 14.05
CA ALA A 240 2.37 2.87 14.77
C ALA A 240 3.17 4.00 14.09
N LEU A 241 4.37 3.70 13.59
CA LEU A 241 5.16 4.67 12.81
C LEU A 241 4.47 5.07 11.52
N VAL A 242 3.84 4.12 10.81
CA VAL A 242 3.07 4.41 9.60
C VAL A 242 1.84 5.27 9.91
N ALA A 243 1.08 4.92 10.95
CA ALA A 243 -0.07 5.71 11.38
C ALA A 243 0.34 7.14 11.78
N ALA A 244 1.44 7.28 12.53
CA ALA A 244 2.00 8.58 12.89
C ALA A 244 2.44 9.38 11.64
N ALA A 245 3.10 8.72 10.68
CA ALA A 245 3.51 9.35 9.43
C ALA A 245 2.31 9.82 8.59
N ALA A 246 1.23 9.04 8.56
CA ALA A 246 -0.01 9.41 7.87
C ALA A 246 -0.72 10.58 8.57
N ASN A 247 -0.78 10.57 9.91
CA ASN A 247 -1.34 11.67 10.69
C ASN A 247 -0.58 12.98 10.51
N LEU A 248 0.75 12.92 10.41
CA LEU A 248 1.61 14.08 10.14
C LEU A 248 1.57 14.57 8.69
N GLY A 249 0.74 13.95 7.83
CA GLY A 249 0.66 14.26 6.40
C GLY A 249 1.91 13.91 5.60
N VAL A 250 2.81 13.08 6.15
CA VAL A 250 4.06 12.70 5.48
C VAL A 250 3.79 11.67 4.41
N VAL A 251 2.92 10.68 4.70
CA VAL A 251 2.63 9.58 3.78
C VAL A 251 1.15 9.30 3.61
N ALA A 252 0.79 8.74 2.46
CA ALA A 252 -0.52 8.13 2.22
C ALA A 252 -0.37 6.72 1.66
N GLY A 253 -1.38 5.87 1.92
CA GLY A 253 -1.34 4.45 1.60
C GLY A 253 -1.61 4.14 0.13
N ASP A 254 -2.35 5.00 -0.56
CA ASP A 254 -2.84 4.76 -1.91
C ASP A 254 -3.16 6.04 -2.67
N PRO A 255 -3.22 6.00 -4.01
CA PRO A 255 -3.59 7.14 -4.85
C PRO A 255 -4.87 7.90 -4.45
N ILE A 256 -5.92 7.19 -4.03
CA ILE A 256 -7.23 7.80 -3.74
C ILE A 256 -7.16 8.55 -2.42
N SER A 257 -6.69 7.89 -1.35
CA SER A 257 -6.51 8.53 -0.05
C SER A 257 -5.46 9.64 -0.09
N LEU A 258 -4.40 9.49 -0.89
CA LEU A 258 -3.38 10.51 -1.14
C LEU A 258 -3.97 11.75 -1.81
N GLY A 259 -4.75 11.59 -2.88
CA GLY A 259 -5.40 12.71 -3.57
C GLY A 259 -6.36 13.45 -2.64
N LEU A 260 -7.20 12.72 -1.92
CA LEU A 260 -8.15 13.28 -0.95
C LEU A 260 -7.44 14.01 0.21
N ALA A 261 -6.36 13.45 0.73
CA ALA A 261 -5.58 14.08 1.79
C ALA A 261 -4.89 15.36 1.29
N ALA A 262 -4.38 15.37 0.05
CA ALA A 262 -3.77 16.54 -0.56
C ALA A 262 -4.77 17.68 -0.80
N GLU A 263 -6.03 17.37 -1.04
CA GLU A 263 -7.14 18.34 -1.11
C GLU A 263 -7.62 18.82 0.27
N GLY A 264 -7.04 18.31 1.36
CA GLY A 264 -7.45 18.62 2.74
C GLY A 264 -8.66 17.83 3.23
N ASN A 265 -9.18 16.89 2.44
CA ASN A 265 -10.33 16.06 2.79
C ASN A 265 -9.89 14.77 3.52
N ILE A 266 -9.40 14.96 4.74
CA ILE A 266 -8.81 13.90 5.56
C ILE A 266 -9.82 12.80 5.94
N VAL A 267 -11.09 13.16 6.18
CA VAL A 267 -12.13 12.18 6.55
C VAL A 267 -12.41 11.22 5.39
N ASP A 268 -12.58 11.74 4.17
CA ASP A 268 -12.81 10.89 3.00
C ASP A 268 -11.55 10.09 2.64
N ALA A 269 -10.35 10.65 2.85
CA ALA A 269 -9.10 9.90 2.74
C ALA A 269 -9.06 8.71 3.72
N GLY A 270 -9.50 8.91 4.96
CA GLY A 270 -9.65 7.86 5.98
C GLY A 270 -10.66 6.78 5.59
N ILE A 271 -11.81 7.16 5.05
CA ILE A 271 -12.84 6.23 4.56
C ILE A 271 -12.31 5.41 3.38
N ALA A 272 -11.64 6.05 2.40
CA ALA A 272 -11.04 5.38 1.26
C ALA A 272 -9.95 4.39 1.71
N ALA A 273 -9.08 4.80 2.63
CA ALA A 273 -8.04 3.96 3.21
C ALA A 273 -8.64 2.76 3.99
N LEU A 274 -9.74 2.96 4.71
CA LEU A 274 -10.44 1.89 5.44
C LEU A 274 -11.05 0.87 4.47
N ALA A 275 -11.72 1.35 3.43
CA ALA A 275 -12.33 0.49 2.41
C ALA A 275 -11.28 -0.35 1.68
N ARG A 276 -10.15 0.27 1.33
CA ARG A 276 -8.97 -0.44 0.81
C ARG A 276 -8.46 -1.45 1.84
N GLY A 277 -8.34 -1.06 3.10
CA GLY A 277 -7.95 -1.93 4.22
C GLY A 277 -8.69 -3.25 4.24
N ILE A 278 -10.02 -3.17 4.25
CA ILE A 278 -10.92 -4.32 4.22
C ILE A 278 -10.64 -5.20 2.98
N GLY A 279 -10.41 -4.58 1.83
CA GLY A 279 -10.20 -5.29 0.59
C GLY A 279 -8.88 -6.05 0.46
N PHE A 280 -7.84 -5.57 1.13
CA PHE A 280 -6.53 -6.21 1.12
C PHE A 280 -6.40 -7.32 2.18
N VAL A 281 -7.35 -7.46 3.11
CA VAL A 281 -7.31 -8.50 4.16
C VAL A 281 -7.07 -9.90 3.59
N PRO A 282 -7.82 -10.39 2.59
CA PRO A 282 -7.62 -11.75 2.08
C PRO A 282 -6.22 -11.95 1.49
N LEU A 283 -5.74 -11.00 0.68
CA LEU A 283 -4.42 -11.06 0.05
C LEU A 283 -3.30 -11.06 1.10
N VAL A 284 -3.34 -10.12 2.03
CA VAL A 284 -2.29 -9.98 3.05
C VAL A 284 -2.31 -11.16 4.02
N ALA A 285 -3.49 -11.61 4.48
CA ALA A 285 -3.59 -12.70 5.42
C ALA A 285 -3.14 -14.04 4.82
N THR A 286 -3.61 -14.37 3.61
CA THR A 286 -3.25 -15.64 2.94
C THR A 286 -1.77 -15.69 2.60
N THR A 287 -1.23 -14.62 2.01
CA THR A 287 0.22 -14.55 1.70
C THR A 287 1.07 -14.60 2.97
N ALA A 288 0.66 -13.94 4.05
CA ALA A 288 1.38 -13.99 5.31
C ALA A 288 1.40 -15.38 5.94
N VAL A 289 0.25 -16.08 5.96
CA VAL A 289 0.15 -17.45 6.48
C VAL A 289 0.97 -18.42 5.63
N ALA A 290 0.95 -18.25 4.31
CA ALA A 290 1.71 -19.11 3.39
C ALA A 290 3.22 -18.90 3.49
N THR A 291 3.68 -17.66 3.74
CA THR A 291 5.11 -17.32 3.64
C THR A 291 5.80 -17.15 4.99
N GLY A 292 5.04 -16.85 6.05
CA GLY A 292 5.58 -16.45 7.36
C GLY A 292 6.22 -15.05 7.36
N VAL A 293 5.94 -14.25 6.32
CA VAL A 293 6.45 -12.89 6.13
C VAL A 293 5.25 -11.95 6.04
N TYR A 294 5.26 -10.88 6.82
CA TYR A 294 4.12 -9.95 6.89
C TYR A 294 4.34 -8.70 6.02
N GLY A 295 3.35 -7.81 5.96
CA GLY A 295 3.51 -6.48 5.38
C GLY A 295 3.92 -5.47 6.47
N PRO A 296 4.80 -4.49 6.18
CA PRO A 296 5.17 -3.46 7.15
C PRO A 296 3.99 -2.56 7.53
N VAL A 297 2.98 -2.49 6.68
CA VAL A 297 1.70 -1.77 6.91
C VAL A 297 0.60 -2.69 7.48
N GLY A 298 0.92 -3.95 7.78
CA GLY A 298 -0.04 -4.98 8.16
C GLY A 298 -1.19 -5.12 7.18
N MET A 299 -2.43 -5.25 7.68
CA MET A 299 -3.66 -5.25 6.87
C MET A 299 -4.05 -3.84 6.37
N THR A 300 -3.12 -2.89 6.32
CA THR A 300 -3.28 -1.52 5.80
C THR A 300 -4.23 -0.59 6.56
N PHE A 301 -4.91 -1.07 7.60
CA PHE A 301 -5.74 -0.24 8.50
C PHE A 301 -4.98 0.89 9.20
N VAL A 302 -3.65 0.82 9.27
CA VAL A 302 -2.79 1.85 9.86
C VAL A 302 -2.92 3.21 9.18
N PHE A 303 -3.26 3.26 7.88
CA PHE A 303 -3.50 4.53 7.18
C PHE A 303 -4.83 5.16 7.59
N ALA A 304 -5.90 4.36 7.66
CA ALA A 304 -7.18 4.82 8.16
C ALA A 304 -7.06 5.33 9.60
N ALA A 305 -6.35 4.58 10.45
CA ALA A 305 -6.08 4.99 11.83
C ALA A 305 -5.20 6.24 11.96
N GLY A 306 -4.38 6.56 10.94
CA GLY A 306 -3.58 7.79 10.92
C GLY A 306 -4.38 9.01 10.44
N PHE A 307 -5.35 8.81 9.55
CA PHE A 307 -6.21 9.89 9.05
C PHE A 307 -7.32 10.29 10.03
N PHE A 308 -7.82 9.37 10.85
CA PHE A 308 -8.78 9.69 11.92
C PHE A 308 -8.09 10.19 13.20
#